data_AF-A0A3M1FML3-F1
#
_entry.id   AF-A0A3M1FML3-F1
#
_cell.length_a   1.000
_cell.length_b   1.000
_cell.length_c   1.000
_cell.angle_alpha   90.00
_cell.angle_beta   90.00
_cell.angle_gamma   90.00
#
_symmetry.space_group_name_H-M   'P 1'
#
loop_
_entity.id
_entity.type
_entity.pdbx_description
1 polymer ?
#
loop_
_entity_poly.entity_id
_entity_poly.type
_entity_poly.pdbx_seq_one_letter_code
_entity_poly.pdbx_strand_id
1 'polypeptide(L)'
;EYVISPLRGKVLSKEELERKLLESTYRLKPSLGKERTNTIKEKLQFAFNSANFFLPNIHYPWIRDLLIYYYDPLYEKHLKKVKDLIIFSGEQKEVEEFCLNISNSFIKNPIINHR
;
A
#
# COMPACT_ATOMS: atom_id res chain seq x y z
N GLU A 1 6.29 -7.23 9.76
CA GLU A 1 7.70 -7.37 9.32
C GLU A 1 8.22 -6.20 8.46
N TYR A 2 7.42 -5.65 7.54
CA TYR A 2 7.85 -4.60 6.59
C TYR A 2 8.39 -3.28 7.18
N VAL A 3 7.89 -2.83 8.34
CA VAL A 3 8.41 -1.60 8.99
C VAL A 3 9.80 -1.82 9.58
N ILE A 4 10.11 -3.06 9.97
CA ILE A 4 11.36 -3.41 10.68
C ILE A 4 12.42 -3.90 9.69
N SER A 5 12.02 -4.37 8.50
CA SER A 5 12.96 -4.88 7.49
C SER A 5 14.09 -3.92 7.13
N PRO A 6 13.90 -2.58 7.04
CA PRO A 6 14.99 -1.65 6.73
C PRO A 6 16.05 -1.56 7.83
N LEU A 7 15.72 -1.97 9.06
CA LEU A 7 16.62 -1.93 10.22
C LEU A 7 17.51 -3.17 10.32
N ARG A 8 17.07 -4.31 9.77
CA ARG A 8 17.75 -5.61 9.90
C ARG A 8 19.16 -5.63 9.29
N GLY A 9 19.46 -4.72 8.35
CA GLY A 9 20.78 -4.60 7.70
C GLY A 9 21.64 -3.42 8.17
N LYS A 10 21.25 -2.68 9.22
CA LYS A 10 21.87 -1.37 9.59
C LYS A 10 21.95 -0.34 8.44
N VAL A 11 21.17 -0.54 7.38
CA VAL A 11 21.09 0.37 6.22
C VAL A 11 20.48 1.71 6.64
N LEU A 12 19.62 1.68 7.65
CA LEU A 12 18.96 2.86 8.20
C LEU A 12 18.88 2.77 9.73
N SER A 13 19.08 3.89 10.43
CA SER A 13 18.79 3.96 11.87
C SER A 13 17.29 4.06 12.12
N LYS A 14 16.86 3.79 13.36
CA LYS A 14 15.45 3.91 13.76
C LYS A 14 14.96 5.36 13.63
N GLU A 15 15.79 6.30 14.03
CA GLU A 15 15.51 7.74 14.00
C GLU A 15 15.40 8.23 12.56
N GLU A 16 16.30 7.77 11.69
CA GLU A 16 16.28 8.10 10.27
C GLU A 16 15.06 7.50 9.57
N LEU A 17 14.64 6.29 9.97
CA LEU A 17 13.41 5.68 9.48
C LEU A 17 12.18 6.48 9.90
N GLU A 18 12.10 6.84 11.18
CA GLU A 18 11.01 7.66 11.73
C GLU A 18 10.89 8.97 10.96
N ARG A 19 12.02 9.69 10.81
CA ARG A 19 12.09 10.96 10.09
C ARG A 19 11.57 10.81 8.66
N LYS A 20 12.05 9.82 7.91
CA LYS A 20 11.62 9.58 6.52
C LYS A 20 10.13 9.27 6.42
N LEU A 21 9.58 8.49 7.34
CA LEU A 21 8.16 8.16 7.34
C LEU A 21 7.29 9.37 7.74
N LEU A 22 7.74 10.18 8.70
CA LEU A 22 7.07 11.44 9.06
C LEU A 22 7.06 12.44 7.91
N GLU A 23 8.18 12.62 7.22
CA GLU A 23 8.27 13.47 6.03
C GLU A 23 7.35 12.96 4.92
N SER A 24 7.34 11.64 4.71
CA SER A 24 6.45 11.01 3.72
C SER A 24 4.99 11.25 4.07
N THR A 25 4.61 11.11 5.34
CA THR A 25 3.25 11.38 5.82
C THR A 25 2.88 12.86 5.65
N TYR A 26 3.82 13.78 5.90
CA TYR A 26 3.58 15.21 5.71
C TYR A 26 3.33 15.58 4.24
N ARG A 27 4.00 14.93 3.28
CA ARG A 27 3.74 15.14 1.85
C ARG A 27 2.31 14.77 1.44
N LEU A 28 1.63 13.90 2.19
CA LEU A 28 0.25 13.49 1.94
C LEU A 28 -0.80 14.47 2.49
N LYS A 29 -0.36 15.50 3.22
CA LYS A 29 -1.24 16.51 3.83
C LYS A 29 -2.26 17.14 2.88
N PRO A 30 -1.96 17.46 1.60
CA PRO A 30 -2.94 18.00 0.67
C PRO A 30 -4.12 17.06 0.42
N SER A 31 -3.89 15.74 0.48
CA SER A 31 -4.93 14.73 0.27
C SER A 31 -5.65 14.36 1.56
N LEU A 32 -4.93 14.30 2.68
CA LEU A 32 -5.45 13.88 3.98
C LEU A 32 -6.13 15.01 4.77
N GLY A 33 -5.73 16.26 4.53
CA GLY A 33 -6.09 17.39 5.40
C GLY A 33 -5.27 17.43 6.69
N LYS A 34 -5.33 18.57 7.40
CA LYS A 34 -4.49 18.85 8.58
C LYS A 34 -4.74 17.87 9.73
N GLU A 35 -6.00 17.63 10.07
CA GLU A 35 -6.41 16.81 11.23
C GLU A 35 -5.94 15.35 11.10
N ARG A 36 -6.26 14.70 9.98
CA ARG A 36 -5.85 13.31 9.72
C ARG A 36 -4.33 13.19 9.64
N THR A 37 -3.66 14.15 9.00
CA THR A 37 -2.19 14.15 8.95
C THR A 37 -1.58 14.18 10.34
N ASN A 38 -2.09 15.03 11.23
CA ASN A 38 -1.60 15.11 12.61
C ASN A 38 -1.86 13.81 13.38
N THR A 39 -3.08 13.27 13.27
CA THR A 39 -3.46 12.00 13.93
C THR A 39 -2.54 10.84 13.50
N ILE A 40 -2.25 10.72 12.21
CA ILE A 40 -1.36 9.67 11.68
C ILE A 40 0.06 9.87 12.20
N LYS A 41 0.56 11.10 12.22
CA LYS A 41 1.90 11.41 12.76
C LYS A 41 2.01 11.03 14.24
N GLU A 42 1.02 11.37 15.05
CA GLU A 42 1.02 11.03 16.48
C GLU A 42 1.03 9.51 16.70
N LYS A 43 0.20 8.76 15.97
CA LYS A 43 0.18 7.28 16.02
C LYS A 43 1.51 6.67 15.56
N LEU A 44 2.14 7.24 14.55
CA LEU A 44 3.46 6.82 14.06
C LEU A 44 4.54 7.07 15.13
N GLN A 45 4.62 8.29 15.66
CA GLN A 45 5.58 8.64 16.71
C GLN A 45 5.39 7.79 17.96
N PHE A 46 4.14 7.51 18.34
CA PHE A 46 3.85 6.58 19.43
C PHE A 46 4.43 5.19 19.17
N ALA A 47 4.21 4.64 17.96
CA ALA A 47 4.74 3.33 17.60
C ALA A 47 6.28 3.29 17.61
N PHE A 48 6.94 4.37 17.16
CA PHE A 48 8.38 4.51 17.18
C PHE A 48 8.95 4.67 18.59
N ASN A 49 8.27 5.38 19.50
CA ASN A 49 8.73 5.59 20.87
C ASN A 49 8.34 4.46 21.83
N SER A 50 7.49 3.53 21.41
CA SER A 50 7.06 2.40 22.23
C SER A 50 8.18 1.40 22.51
N ALA A 51 8.21 0.84 23.72
CA ALA A 51 9.03 -0.33 24.05
C ALA A 51 8.69 -1.55 23.16
N ASN A 52 7.47 -1.58 22.62
CA ASN A 52 6.97 -2.64 21.75
C ASN A 52 7.24 -2.38 20.26
N PHE A 53 8.17 -1.47 19.92
CA PHE A 53 8.50 -1.08 18.54
C PHE A 53 8.68 -2.28 17.58
N PHE A 54 9.25 -3.38 18.05
CA PHE A 54 9.50 -4.57 17.23
C PHE A 54 8.28 -5.48 17.03
N LEU A 55 7.18 -5.24 17.75
CA LEU A 55 5.94 -5.98 17.56
C LEU A 55 5.19 -5.40 16.35
N PRO A 56 4.77 -6.23 15.36
CA PRO A 56 4.09 -5.71 14.17
C PRO A 56 2.83 -4.90 14.46
N ASN A 57 2.05 -5.33 15.47
CA ASN A 57 0.76 -4.73 15.82
C ASN A 57 0.88 -3.26 16.29
N ILE A 58 2.01 -2.83 16.86
CA ILE A 58 2.19 -1.44 17.29
C ILE A 58 2.13 -0.46 16.10
N HIS A 59 2.46 -0.93 14.90
CA HIS A 59 2.48 -0.12 13.68
C HIS A 59 1.14 -0.13 12.93
N TYR A 60 0.22 -1.04 13.26
CA TYR A 60 -1.03 -1.18 12.53
C TYR A 60 -1.92 0.07 12.55
N PRO A 61 -2.03 0.84 13.65
CA PRO A 61 -2.95 1.97 13.69
C PRO A 61 -2.66 3.05 12.65
N TRP A 62 -1.40 3.51 12.54
CA TRP A 62 -1.05 4.56 11.58
C TRP A 62 -1.02 4.05 10.14
N ILE A 63 -0.66 2.79 9.92
CA ILE A 63 -0.72 2.14 8.60
C ILE A 63 -2.18 2.05 8.13
N ARG A 64 -3.09 1.60 9.00
CA ARG A 64 -4.51 1.46 8.70
C ARG A 64 -5.13 2.80 8.29
N ASP A 65 -4.82 3.86 9.04
CA ASP A 65 -5.29 5.20 8.71
C ASP A 65 -4.79 5.67 7.34
N LEU A 66 -3.53 5.41 6.98
CA LEU A 66 -3.00 5.72 5.65
C LEU A 66 -3.72 4.94 4.56
N LEU A 67 -3.98 3.65 4.78
CA LEU A 67 -4.71 2.81 3.82
C LEU A 67 -6.11 3.38 3.56
N ILE A 68 -6.89 3.59 4.62
CA ILE A 68 -8.28 4.02 4.51
C ILE A 68 -8.41 5.45 4.00
N TYR A 69 -7.57 6.37 4.48
CA TYR A 69 -7.77 7.79 4.21
C TYR A 69 -6.98 8.32 3.02
N TYR A 70 -5.95 7.61 2.57
CA TYR A 70 -5.15 8.03 1.42
C TYR A 70 -5.21 7.03 0.28
N TYR A 71 -4.92 5.76 0.53
CA TYR A 71 -4.80 4.78 -0.55
C TYR A 71 -6.16 4.35 -1.12
N ASP A 72 -7.16 4.04 -0.30
CA ASP A 72 -8.48 3.63 -0.79
C ASP A 72 -9.10 4.70 -1.72
N PRO A 73 -9.15 6.01 -1.34
CA PRO A 73 -9.66 7.05 -2.22
C PRO A 73 -8.81 7.26 -3.48
N LEU A 74 -7.50 7.02 -3.40
CA LEU A 74 -6.60 7.10 -4.56
C LEU A 74 -6.90 5.98 -5.55
N TYR A 75 -7.06 4.75 -5.05
CA TYR A 75 -7.39 3.58 -5.87
C TYR A 75 -8.78 3.72 -6.50
N GLU A 76 -9.79 4.18 -5.77
CA GLU A 76 -11.11 4.46 -6.34
C GLU A 76 -11.05 5.45 -7.51
N LYS A 77 -10.29 6.55 -7.35
CA LYS A 77 -10.09 7.53 -8.43
C LYS A 77 -9.36 6.94 -9.61
N HIS A 78 -8.36 6.09 -9.36
CA HIS A 78 -7.61 5.42 -10.41
C HIS A 78 -8.50 4.46 -11.20
N LEU A 79 -9.25 3.60 -10.51
CA LEU A 79 -10.19 2.65 -11.11
C LEU A 79 -11.23 3.36 -11.98
N LYS A 80 -11.74 4.52 -11.55
CA LYS A 80 -12.65 5.34 -12.37
C LYS A 80 -12.02 5.81 -13.68
N LYS A 81 -10.71 6.09 -13.72
CA LYS A 81 -10.01 6.55 -14.93
C LYS A 81 -9.72 5.43 -15.92
N VAL A 82 -9.46 4.23 -15.43
CA VAL A 82 -9.13 3.07 -16.26
C VAL A 82 -10.32 2.13 -16.43
N LYS A 83 -11.52 2.55 -16.04
CA LYS A 83 -12.72 1.70 -16.01
C LYS A 83 -12.97 1.02 -17.35
N ASP A 84 -12.76 1.73 -18.45
CA ASP A 84 -12.97 1.22 -19.80
C ASP A 84 -11.91 0.18 -20.24
N LEU A 85 -10.77 0.11 -19.52
CA LEU A 85 -9.71 -0.89 -19.72
C LEU A 85 -9.90 -2.14 -18.83
N ILE A 86 -10.83 -2.10 -17.87
CA ILE A 86 -11.09 -3.22 -16.96
C ILE A 86 -11.91 -4.26 -17.71
N ILE A 87 -11.25 -5.35 -18.11
CA ILE A 87 -11.89 -6.47 -18.83
C ILE A 87 -12.62 -7.45 -17.90
N PHE A 88 -12.38 -7.39 -16.59
CA PHE A 88 -13.04 -8.21 -15.58
C PHE A 88 -12.93 -7.58 -14.18
N SER A 89 -13.99 -7.71 -13.38
CA SER A 89 -14.03 -7.29 -11.98
C SER A 89 -14.93 -8.23 -11.18
N GLY A 90 -14.47 -8.69 -10.03
CA GLY A 90 -15.21 -9.57 -9.13
C GLY A 90 -14.48 -9.74 -7.79
N GLU A 91 -14.96 -10.66 -6.97
CA GLU A 91 -14.28 -11.08 -5.75
C GLU A 91 -12.92 -11.73 -6.07
N GLN A 92 -12.05 -11.81 -5.07
CA GLN A 92 -10.68 -12.32 -5.24
C GLN A 92 -10.65 -13.66 -5.99
N LYS A 93 -11.49 -14.63 -5.59
CA LYS A 93 -11.54 -15.96 -6.21
C LYS A 93 -11.94 -15.89 -7.69
N GLU A 94 -12.91 -15.05 -8.02
CA GLU A 94 -13.39 -14.91 -9.39
C GLU A 94 -12.32 -14.27 -10.28
N VAL A 95 -11.56 -13.31 -9.75
CA VAL A 95 -10.43 -12.68 -10.46
C VAL A 95 -9.29 -13.68 -10.67
N GLU A 96 -8.98 -14.50 -9.67
CA GLU A 96 -7.98 -15.58 -9.77
C GLU A 96 -8.39 -16.59 -10.85
N GLU A 97 -9.64 -17.05 -10.83
CA GLU A 97 -10.19 -17.96 -11.84
C GLU A 97 -10.15 -17.34 -13.25
N PHE A 98 -10.53 -16.07 -13.39
CA PHE A 98 -10.45 -15.35 -14.66
C PHE A 98 -9.01 -15.30 -15.20
N CYS A 99 -8.03 -14.97 -14.35
CA CYS A 99 -6.61 -14.93 -14.74
C CYS A 99 -6.10 -16.30 -15.21
N LEU A 100 -6.48 -17.39 -14.52
CA LEU A 100 -6.12 -18.75 -14.90
C LEU A 100 -6.74 -19.15 -16.25
N ASN A 101 -8.01 -18.80 -16.47
CA ASN A 101 -8.71 -19.09 -17.72
C ASN A 101 -8.10 -18.34 -18.91
N ILE A 102 -7.73 -17.06 -18.71
CA ILE A 102 -7.02 -16.29 -19.73
C ILE A 102 -5.64 -16.90 -20.03
N SER A 103 -4.86 -17.26 -19.01
CA SER A 103 -3.55 -17.88 -19.19
C SER A 103 -3.64 -19.18 -19.99
N ASN A 104 -4.62 -20.03 -19.68
CA ASN A 104 -4.88 -21.27 -20.40
C ASN A 104 -5.35 -21.06 -21.85
N SER A 105 -6.08 -19.97 -22.12
CA SER A 105 -6.51 -19.59 -23.47
C SER A 105 -5.32 -19.13 -24.34
N PHE A 106 -4.41 -18.34 -23.78
CA PHE A 106 -3.17 -17.92 -24.46
C PHE A 106 -2.22 -19.08 -24.75
N ILE A 107 -2.17 -20.10 -23.89
CA ILE A 107 -1.35 -21.31 -24.11
C ILE A 107 -1.97 -22.22 -25.19
N LYS A 108 -3.30 -22.24 -25.34
CA LYS A 108 -4.00 -23.07 -26.34
C LYS A 108 -4.08 -22.44 -27.74
N ASN A 109 -4.00 -21.12 -27.87
CA ASN A 109 -3.90 -20.41 -29.15
C ASN A 109 -2.73 -19.42 -29.11
N PRO A 110 -1.50 -19.88 -29.40
CA PRO A 110 -0.41 -18.95 -29.61
C PRO A 110 -0.71 -18.16 -30.88
N ILE A 111 -0.92 -16.85 -30.75
CA ILE A 111 -0.93 -15.94 -31.89
C ILE A 111 0.50 -15.96 -32.44
N ILE A 112 0.74 -16.79 -33.46
CA ILE A 112 1.97 -16.75 -34.26
C ILE A 112 1.86 -15.48 -35.09
N ASN A 113 2.46 -14.41 -34.59
CA ASN A 113 2.60 -13.16 -35.31
C ASN A 113 3.72 -13.36 -36.34
N HIS A 114 3.38 -13.74 -37.57
CA HIS A 114 4.31 -13.68 -38.70
C HIS A 114 4.58 -12.22 -39.03
N ARG A 115 5.77 -11.75 -38.65
CA ARG A 115 6.46 -10.65 -39.33
C ARG A 115 7.73 -11.20 -39.96
#